data_AF-A0A1H7SVA6-F1
#
_entry.id   AF-A0A1H7SVA6-F1
#
_cell.length_a   1.000
_cell.length_b   1.000
_cell.length_c   1.000
_cell.angle_alpha   90.00
_cell.angle_beta   90.00
_cell.angle_gamma   90.00
#
_symmetry.space_group_name_H-M   'P 1'
#
loop_
_entity.id
_entity.type
_entity.pdbx_description
1 polymer ?
#
loop_
_entity_poly.entity_id
_entity_poly.type
_entity_poly.pdbx_seq_one_letter_code
_entity_poly.pdbx_strand_id
1 'polypeptide(L)'
;MRTRLATFLTLAILAVAPADANDDSEQVRREATEKLNQLLDQTGSALSGAGASTGTSELDSALGHTTEIASQLELLRNARGEDDAAKRMTEVWPGKNQELRRSLELLKQVKQQQFSFEPLLATCKTSEDQLMGTVRAYLSAPDDADEGIKTVTERAEKFATETRQQLEAAERSWGEQERLLEESKRFTFDEGSWRAVRDRVQETAGAMQEHMQTRLEESRTACGKLAQGVSNPEVASALKMLNDRDLLVKTALERIAGDYEAWKKERRELKPGGKFRQENADKLLQAFCDQDEYQLADRVQRVADEVASAMGNLQRLYLERLQRLLDDLKAVESTKTPALKAEVSRQKRNMSAAYKRLEEAGNLGILRGRNNPMVNMYLENGNKKHLALQTGCTAMEYEIPGGRIDCVNISDGSCEVIEIKPNSPTGRSAGEEQIAQRKTVLEKLNTNNELPELMKRCVKDGSLNIRYQVKYYEYCPVGTESIDVLTEDADE
;
A
#
# COMPACT_ATOMS: atom_id res chain seq x y z
N MET A 1 47.78 81.13 66.96
CA MET A 1 47.37 82.53 67.23
C MET A 1 47.35 83.29 65.93
N ARG A 2 46.17 83.56 65.35
CA ARG A 2 46.03 84.64 64.36
C ARG A 2 44.56 84.99 64.17
N THR A 3 44.35 86.29 64.25
CA THR A 3 43.11 87.02 64.34
C THR A 3 42.52 87.25 62.95
N ARG A 4 41.18 87.26 62.94
CA ARG A 4 40.20 87.70 61.94
C ARG A 4 40.69 88.67 60.86
N LEU A 5 40.26 88.40 59.63
CA LEU A 5 39.95 89.40 58.60
C LEU A 5 38.67 88.98 57.88
N ALA A 6 37.68 89.87 57.91
CA ALA A 6 36.40 89.73 57.25
C ALA A 6 36.53 90.12 55.77
N THR A 7 35.93 89.33 54.88
CA THR A 7 35.67 89.73 53.49
C THR A 7 34.23 89.33 53.15
N PHE A 8 33.42 90.32 52.78
CA PHE A 8 32.06 90.15 52.29
C PHE A 8 32.08 89.40 50.95
N LEU A 9 31.27 88.34 50.82
CA LEU A 9 31.01 87.65 49.56
C LEU A 9 29.51 87.75 49.24
N THR A 10 29.25 88.24 48.03
CA THR A 10 27.94 88.51 47.44
C THR A 10 27.13 87.22 47.23
N LEU A 11 25.87 87.24 47.68
CA LEU A 11 24.89 86.16 47.57
C LEU A 11 24.28 86.18 46.15
N ALA A 12 24.44 85.10 45.38
CA ALA A 12 23.65 84.84 44.18
C ALA A 12 22.53 83.85 44.52
N ILE A 13 21.29 84.31 44.39
CA ILE A 13 20.08 83.50 44.54
C ILE A 13 19.87 82.72 43.23
N LEU A 14 19.94 81.40 43.29
CA LEU A 14 19.36 80.49 42.29
C LEU A 14 18.10 79.90 42.91
N ALA A 15 16.95 80.36 42.41
CA ALA A 15 15.65 79.81 42.74
C ALA A 15 15.51 78.42 42.09
N VAL A 16 15.36 77.38 42.90
CA VAL A 16 14.89 76.07 42.47
C VAL A 16 13.37 76.11 42.52
N ALA A 17 12.72 76.08 41.35
CA ALA A 17 11.28 75.87 41.26
C ALA A 17 10.95 74.45 41.76
N PRO A 18 9.85 74.25 42.51
CA PRO A 18 9.37 72.90 42.83
C PRO A 18 8.92 72.22 41.54
N ALA A 19 9.38 70.99 41.31
CA ALA A 19 8.83 70.13 40.27
C ALA A 19 7.34 69.89 40.56
N ASP A 20 6.49 70.11 39.56
CA ASP A 20 5.04 69.93 39.64
C ASP A 20 4.69 68.44 39.84
N ALA A 21 4.32 68.07 41.07
CA ALA A 21 3.78 66.73 41.38
C ALA A 21 2.51 66.36 40.59
N ASN A 22 1.94 67.32 39.85
CA ASN A 22 0.77 67.14 39.00
C ASN A 22 1.12 66.50 37.63
N ASP A 23 2.34 66.70 37.13
CA ASP A 23 2.78 66.21 35.80
C ASP A 23 3.07 64.70 35.84
N ASP A 24 3.69 64.22 36.94
CA ASP A 24 3.99 62.80 37.16
C ASP A 24 2.71 61.94 37.27
N SER A 25 1.65 62.46 37.92
CA SER A 25 0.38 61.73 38.08
C SER A 25 -0.41 61.61 36.78
N GLU A 26 -0.32 62.61 35.90
CA GLU A 26 -0.96 62.57 34.59
C GLU A 26 -0.28 61.59 33.65
N GLN A 27 1.06 61.56 33.66
CA GLN A 27 1.83 60.57 32.91
C GLN A 27 1.50 59.14 33.35
N VAL A 28 1.52 58.86 34.67
CA VAL A 28 1.20 57.52 35.22
C VAL A 28 -0.23 57.10 34.85
N ARG A 29 -1.20 58.02 34.94
CA ARG A 29 -2.60 57.75 34.56
C ARG A 29 -2.70 57.33 33.09
N ARG A 30 -2.05 58.08 32.19
CA ARG A 30 -2.07 57.78 30.74
C ARG A 30 -1.43 56.43 30.44
N GLU A 31 -0.25 56.15 31.00
CA GLU A 31 0.47 54.90 30.80
C GLU A 31 -0.33 53.68 31.31
N ALA A 32 -0.95 53.79 32.50
CA ALA A 32 -1.79 52.73 33.05
C ALA A 32 -3.04 52.46 32.18
N THR A 33 -3.72 53.52 31.71
CA THR A 33 -4.88 53.37 30.82
C THR A 33 -4.52 52.75 29.48
N GLU A 34 -3.39 53.15 28.86
CA GLU A 34 -2.90 52.55 27.62
C GLU A 34 -2.54 51.06 27.83
N LYS A 35 -1.85 50.75 28.93
CA LYS A 35 -1.49 49.39 29.27
C LYS A 35 -2.71 48.50 29.52
N LEU A 36 -3.75 49.01 30.17
CA LEU A 36 -5.01 48.30 30.39
C LEU A 36 -5.68 47.91 29.07
N ASN A 37 -5.78 48.84 28.11
CA ASN A 37 -6.35 48.54 26.79
C ASN A 37 -5.48 47.53 26.03
N GLN A 38 -4.15 47.66 26.09
CA GLN A 38 -3.23 46.68 25.49
C GLN A 38 -3.45 45.27 26.07
N LEU A 39 -3.63 45.15 27.39
CA LEU A 39 -3.86 43.86 28.05
C LEU A 39 -5.22 43.25 27.67
N LEU A 40 -6.25 44.07 27.48
CA LEU A 40 -7.55 43.61 26.99
C LEU A 40 -7.43 43.08 25.56
N ASP A 41 -6.72 43.79 24.68
CA ASP A 41 -6.47 43.34 23.31
C ASP A 41 -5.63 42.05 23.26
N GLN A 42 -4.62 41.94 24.13
CA GLN A 42 -3.82 40.72 24.30
C GLN A 42 -4.65 39.55 24.86
N THR A 43 -5.59 39.82 25.77
CA THR A 43 -6.54 38.82 26.27
C THR A 43 -7.44 38.33 25.14
N GLY A 44 -8.03 39.23 24.37
CA GLY A 44 -8.84 38.86 23.20
C GLY A 44 -8.04 38.08 22.15
N SER A 45 -6.79 38.47 21.92
CA SER A 45 -5.88 37.77 20.99
C SER A 45 -5.52 36.37 21.47
N ALA A 46 -5.25 36.19 22.77
CA ALA A 46 -4.97 34.88 23.36
C ALA A 46 -6.18 33.94 23.24
N LEU A 47 -7.41 34.47 23.38
CA LEU A 47 -8.64 33.68 23.22
C LEU A 47 -8.92 33.30 21.76
N SER A 48 -8.37 34.04 20.79
CA SER A 48 -8.57 33.75 19.38
C SER A 48 -7.98 32.37 19.02
N GLY A 49 -8.85 31.41 18.68
CA GLY A 49 -8.44 30.04 18.35
C GLY A 49 -8.31 29.10 19.54
N ALA A 50 -8.48 29.58 20.78
CA ALA A 50 -8.46 28.76 21.99
C ALA A 50 -9.56 27.69 21.98
N GLY A 51 -10.64 27.88 21.21
CA GLY A 51 -11.68 26.87 21.03
C GLY A 51 -11.26 25.66 20.20
N ALA A 52 -10.24 25.78 19.34
CA ALA A 52 -9.84 24.73 18.40
C ALA A 52 -8.51 24.03 18.77
N SER A 53 -7.66 24.66 19.60
CA SER A 53 -6.37 24.09 20.01
C SER A 53 -6.53 22.83 20.88
N THR A 54 -5.47 22.05 21.09
CA THR A 54 -5.53 20.87 22.00
C THR A 54 -5.08 21.16 23.44
N GLY A 55 -4.42 22.30 23.67
CA GLY A 55 -3.85 22.69 24.97
C GLY A 55 -4.65 23.78 25.72
N THR A 56 -4.18 24.13 26.92
CA THR A 56 -4.75 25.23 27.73
C THR A 56 -3.94 26.52 27.69
N SER A 57 -2.83 26.55 26.93
CA SER A 57 -1.85 27.66 26.89
C SER A 57 -2.48 29.01 26.61
N GLU A 58 -3.46 29.04 25.71
CA GLU A 58 -4.19 30.25 25.33
C GLU A 58 -5.00 30.81 26.51
N LEU A 59 -5.70 29.92 27.23
CA LEU A 59 -6.51 30.27 28.39
C LEU A 59 -5.63 30.64 29.60
N ASP A 60 -4.50 29.97 29.77
CA ASP A 60 -3.51 30.29 30.80
C ASP A 60 -2.90 31.69 30.57
N SER A 61 -2.61 32.03 29.31
CA SER A 61 -2.13 33.35 28.94
C SER A 61 -3.19 34.43 29.19
N ALA A 62 -4.45 34.18 28.78
CA ALA A 62 -5.56 35.07 29.06
C ALA A 62 -5.78 35.29 30.57
N LEU A 63 -5.72 34.23 31.37
CA LEU A 63 -5.78 34.31 32.84
C LEU A 63 -4.60 35.11 33.41
N GLY A 64 -3.40 34.95 32.86
CA GLY A 64 -2.24 35.77 33.21
C GLY A 64 -2.49 37.26 32.99
N HIS A 65 -3.04 37.62 31.82
CA HIS A 65 -3.40 39.01 31.53
C HIS A 65 -4.47 39.56 32.48
N THR A 66 -5.46 38.78 32.93
CA THR A 66 -6.43 39.25 33.95
C THR A 66 -5.78 39.63 35.28
N THR A 67 -4.70 38.94 35.68
CA THR A 67 -3.93 39.28 36.88
C THR A 67 -3.21 40.62 36.70
N GLU A 68 -2.61 40.83 35.52
CA GLU A 68 -1.93 42.09 35.20
C GLU A 68 -2.93 43.26 35.09
N ILE A 69 -4.11 43.05 34.50
CA ILE A 69 -5.19 44.04 34.47
C ILE A 69 -5.58 44.49 35.89
N ALA A 70 -5.69 43.55 36.84
CA ALA A 70 -5.98 43.90 38.23
C ALA A 70 -4.88 44.77 38.85
N SER A 71 -3.60 44.45 38.59
CA SER A 71 -2.46 45.25 39.04
C SER A 71 -2.49 46.68 38.48
N GLN A 72 -2.73 46.81 37.17
CA GLN A 72 -2.80 48.11 36.49
C GLN A 72 -4.02 48.94 36.93
N LEU A 73 -5.15 48.30 37.24
CA LEU A 73 -6.32 48.99 37.80
C LEU A 73 -6.02 49.58 39.19
N GLU A 74 -5.25 48.89 40.03
CA GLU A 74 -4.83 49.43 41.33
C GLU A 74 -3.83 50.58 41.19
N LEU A 75 -2.88 50.49 40.24
CA LEU A 75 -1.98 51.61 39.90
C LEU A 75 -2.78 52.83 39.42
N LEU A 76 -3.72 52.63 38.50
CA LEU A 76 -4.60 53.68 38.01
C LEU A 76 -5.45 54.29 39.15
N ARG A 77 -5.93 53.47 40.09
CA ARG A 77 -6.71 53.94 41.24
C ARG A 77 -5.94 54.93 42.10
N ASN A 78 -4.63 54.74 42.25
CA ASN A 78 -3.76 55.62 43.02
C ASN A 78 -3.39 56.92 42.26
N ALA A 79 -3.44 56.91 40.92
CA ALA A 79 -3.05 58.04 40.06
C ALA A 79 -4.25 58.75 39.37
N ARG A 80 -5.49 58.30 39.58
CA ARG A 80 -6.67 58.75 38.83
C ARG A 80 -7.00 60.24 39.00
N GLY A 81 -6.74 60.81 40.18
CA GLY A 81 -7.15 62.17 40.52
C GLY A 81 -8.65 62.41 40.29
N GLU A 82 -8.99 63.54 39.66
CA GLU A 82 -10.36 63.92 39.35
C GLU A 82 -10.86 63.44 37.97
N ASP A 83 -10.05 62.70 37.21
CA ASP A 83 -10.39 62.21 35.86
C ASP A 83 -11.56 61.22 35.89
N ASP A 84 -12.67 61.58 35.23
CA ASP A 84 -13.91 60.80 35.26
C ASP A 84 -13.78 59.44 34.57
N ALA A 85 -12.96 59.33 33.52
CA ALA A 85 -12.74 58.06 32.82
C ALA A 85 -11.95 57.10 33.73
N ALA A 86 -10.88 57.58 34.36
CA ALA A 86 -10.07 56.80 35.30
C ALA A 86 -10.87 56.40 36.56
N LYS A 87 -11.72 57.28 37.10
CA LYS A 87 -12.67 56.93 38.17
C LYS A 87 -13.59 55.79 37.75
N ARG A 88 -14.23 55.91 36.58
CA ARG A 88 -15.14 54.89 36.06
C ARG A 88 -14.45 53.54 35.83
N MET A 89 -13.25 53.54 35.23
CA MET A 89 -12.45 52.32 35.07
C MET A 89 -12.14 51.68 36.42
N THR A 90 -11.66 52.45 37.39
CA THR A 90 -11.22 51.93 38.70
C THR A 90 -12.37 51.52 39.61
N GLU A 91 -13.60 51.97 39.37
CA GLU A 91 -14.80 51.58 40.12
C GLU A 91 -15.52 50.37 39.51
N VAL A 92 -15.59 50.28 38.18
CA VAL A 92 -16.39 49.25 37.49
C VAL A 92 -15.55 48.06 37.05
N TRP A 93 -14.37 48.31 36.47
CA TRP A 93 -13.58 47.25 35.81
C TRP A 93 -13.03 46.19 36.76
N PRO A 94 -12.70 46.45 38.04
CA PRO A 94 -12.26 45.38 38.95
C PRO A 94 -13.29 44.24 39.08
N GLY A 95 -14.57 44.57 39.22
CA GLY A 95 -15.64 43.57 39.27
C GLY A 95 -15.79 42.82 37.94
N LYS A 96 -15.67 43.53 36.82
CA LYS A 96 -15.75 42.91 35.48
C LYS A 96 -14.55 42.02 35.15
N ASN A 97 -13.36 42.37 35.64
CA ASN A 97 -12.18 41.53 35.54
C ASN A 97 -12.34 40.22 36.34
N GLN A 98 -12.99 40.27 37.52
CA GLN A 98 -13.31 39.06 38.29
C GLN A 98 -14.34 38.17 37.58
N GLU A 99 -15.39 38.76 36.98
CA GLU A 99 -16.38 38.03 36.15
C GLU A 99 -15.71 37.37 34.93
N LEU A 100 -14.83 38.09 34.24
CA LEU A 100 -14.04 37.55 33.12
C LEU A 100 -13.17 36.39 33.59
N ARG A 101 -12.40 36.58 34.66
CA ARG A 101 -11.51 35.53 35.20
C ARG A 101 -12.27 34.25 35.51
N ARG A 102 -13.44 34.35 36.17
CA ARG A 102 -14.31 33.19 36.43
C ARG A 102 -14.73 32.49 35.14
N SER A 103 -15.08 33.27 34.11
CA SER A 103 -15.49 32.73 32.81
C SER A 103 -14.34 31.98 32.12
N LEU A 104 -13.12 32.51 32.20
CA LEU A 104 -11.91 31.86 31.68
C LEU A 104 -11.55 30.58 32.45
N GLU A 105 -11.74 30.55 33.78
CA GLU A 105 -11.53 29.36 34.60
C GLU A 105 -12.52 28.23 34.24
N LEU A 106 -13.77 28.57 33.92
CA LEU A 106 -14.78 27.62 33.42
C LEU A 106 -14.39 27.08 32.04
N LEU A 107 -14.00 27.95 31.10
CA LEU A 107 -13.50 27.52 29.79
C LEU A 107 -12.29 26.59 29.91
N LYS A 108 -11.38 26.87 30.86
CA LYS A 108 -10.21 26.03 31.12
C LYS A 108 -10.58 24.64 31.63
N GLN A 109 -11.59 24.53 32.49
CA GLN A 109 -12.11 23.23 32.94
C GLN A 109 -12.67 22.42 31.76
N VAL A 110 -13.47 23.06 30.89
CA VAL A 110 -14.03 22.40 29.70
C VAL A 110 -12.93 21.98 28.74
N LYS A 111 -11.91 22.82 28.55
CA LYS A 111 -10.80 22.55 27.64
C LYS A 111 -10.08 21.23 27.95
N GLN A 112 -9.93 20.91 29.23
CA GLN A 112 -9.30 19.65 29.66
C GLN A 112 -10.08 18.40 29.24
N GLN A 113 -11.38 18.55 29.00
CA GLN A 113 -12.29 17.45 28.60
C GLN A 113 -12.75 17.56 27.14
N GLN A 114 -12.34 18.60 26.40
CA GLN A 114 -12.86 18.89 25.06
C GLN A 114 -12.71 17.71 24.08
N PHE A 115 -11.60 16.97 24.18
CA PHE A 115 -11.29 15.85 23.29
C PHE A 115 -11.56 14.48 23.92
N SER A 116 -12.24 14.43 25.07
CA SER A 116 -12.50 13.19 25.82
C SER A 116 -13.37 12.19 25.05
N PHE A 117 -14.14 12.65 24.06
CA PHE A 117 -15.01 11.80 23.24
C PHE A 117 -14.32 11.22 21.99
N GLU A 118 -13.15 11.74 21.58
CA GLU A 118 -12.48 11.26 20.37
C GLU A 118 -12.15 9.76 20.38
N PRO A 119 -11.73 9.15 21.50
CA PRO A 119 -11.43 7.71 21.53
C PRO A 119 -12.64 6.81 21.28
N LEU A 120 -13.86 7.25 21.62
CA LEU A 120 -15.08 6.43 21.56
C LEU A 120 -15.35 5.91 20.15
N LEU A 121 -15.19 6.77 19.15
CA LEU A 121 -15.36 6.43 17.74
C LEU A 121 -14.47 5.24 17.34
N ALA A 122 -13.19 5.31 17.69
CA ALA A 122 -12.22 4.27 17.37
C ALA A 122 -12.49 2.97 18.14
N THR A 123 -12.86 3.08 19.42
CA THR A 123 -13.21 1.94 20.26
C THR A 123 -14.44 1.20 19.72
N CYS A 124 -15.51 1.91 19.38
CA CYS A 124 -16.72 1.29 18.85
C CYS A 124 -16.47 0.57 17.52
N LYS A 125 -15.73 1.20 16.60
CA LYS A 125 -15.35 0.57 15.33
C LYS A 125 -14.53 -0.70 15.55
N THR A 126 -13.55 -0.66 16.45
CA THR A 126 -12.71 -1.83 16.77
C THR A 126 -13.54 -2.97 17.35
N SER A 127 -14.47 -2.67 18.26
CA SER A 127 -15.34 -3.69 18.86
C SER A 127 -16.35 -4.26 17.85
N GLU A 128 -16.88 -3.44 16.94
CA GLU A 128 -17.72 -3.89 15.82
C GLU A 128 -16.94 -4.82 14.89
N ASP A 129 -15.72 -4.46 14.50
CA ASP A 129 -14.86 -5.31 13.66
C ASP A 129 -14.56 -6.66 14.34
N GLN A 130 -14.33 -6.67 15.65
CA GLN A 130 -14.13 -7.89 16.43
C GLN A 130 -15.39 -8.77 16.49
N LEU A 131 -16.56 -8.16 16.69
CA LEU A 131 -17.84 -8.87 16.68
C LEU A 131 -18.10 -9.48 15.32
N MET A 132 -17.98 -8.70 14.25
CA MET A 132 -18.22 -9.15 12.89
C MET A 132 -17.17 -10.16 12.41
N GLY A 133 -15.94 -10.08 12.91
CA GLY A 133 -14.93 -11.13 12.73
C GLY A 133 -15.35 -12.46 13.36
N THR A 134 -15.90 -12.42 14.57
CA THR A 134 -16.44 -13.60 15.27
C THR A 134 -17.62 -14.20 14.50
N VAL A 135 -18.56 -13.36 14.07
CA VAL A 135 -19.70 -13.77 13.24
C VAL A 135 -19.24 -14.49 11.98
N ARG A 136 -18.29 -13.89 11.23
CA ARG A 136 -17.77 -14.49 9.99
C ARG A 136 -17.08 -15.83 10.21
N ALA A 137 -16.35 -15.99 11.32
CA ALA A 137 -15.70 -17.25 11.65
C ALA A 137 -16.71 -18.40 11.80
N TYR A 138 -17.78 -18.20 12.59
CA TYR A 138 -18.79 -19.23 12.80
C TYR A 138 -19.71 -19.46 11.59
N LEU A 139 -20.03 -18.42 10.81
CA LEU A 139 -20.76 -18.60 9.54
C LEU A 139 -19.98 -19.43 8.51
N SER A 140 -18.64 -19.49 8.64
CA SER A 140 -17.76 -20.29 7.78
C SER A 140 -17.52 -21.71 8.32
N ALA A 141 -17.99 -22.03 9.53
CA ALA A 141 -17.79 -23.30 10.21
C ALA A 141 -19.15 -23.92 10.62
N PRO A 142 -19.90 -24.53 9.69
CA PRO A 142 -21.26 -25.03 9.95
C PRO A 142 -21.35 -26.10 11.05
N ASP A 143 -20.26 -26.80 11.34
CA ASP A 143 -20.18 -27.78 12.43
C ASP A 143 -20.16 -27.13 13.81
N ASP A 144 -19.69 -25.89 13.90
CA ASP A 144 -19.59 -25.11 15.15
C ASP A 144 -20.79 -24.18 15.33
N ALA A 145 -21.88 -24.37 14.58
CA ALA A 145 -23.02 -23.45 14.55
C ALA A 145 -23.66 -23.25 15.94
N ASP A 146 -23.84 -24.33 16.71
CA ASP A 146 -24.44 -24.27 18.06
C ASP A 146 -23.57 -23.46 19.03
N GLU A 147 -22.24 -23.65 18.98
CA GLU A 147 -21.29 -22.83 19.74
C GLU A 147 -21.31 -21.39 19.25
N GLY A 148 -21.37 -21.20 17.93
CA GLY A 148 -21.44 -19.90 17.28
C GLY A 148 -22.64 -19.08 17.73
N ILE A 149 -23.83 -19.68 17.84
CA ILE A 149 -25.03 -19.00 18.35
C ILE A 149 -24.77 -18.45 19.76
N LYS A 150 -24.23 -19.30 20.65
CA LYS A 150 -23.92 -18.91 22.03
C LYS A 150 -22.87 -17.79 22.08
N THR A 151 -21.73 -17.99 21.42
CA THR A 151 -20.60 -17.06 21.46
C THR A 151 -20.94 -15.70 20.81
N VAL A 152 -21.63 -15.70 19.66
CA VAL A 152 -22.07 -14.46 19.01
C VAL A 152 -23.08 -13.72 19.89
N THR A 153 -24.03 -14.42 20.49
CA THR A 153 -25.03 -13.82 21.41
C THR A 153 -24.35 -13.19 22.63
N GLU A 154 -23.51 -13.93 23.33
CA GLU A 154 -22.81 -13.45 24.55
C GLU A 154 -21.92 -12.24 24.23
N ARG A 155 -21.18 -12.28 23.11
CA ARG A 155 -20.28 -11.20 22.71
C ARG A 155 -21.03 -9.96 22.23
N ALA A 156 -22.13 -10.14 21.50
CA ALA A 156 -22.98 -9.03 21.06
C ALA A 156 -23.62 -8.32 22.26
N GLU A 157 -24.16 -9.04 23.23
CA GLU A 157 -24.75 -8.45 24.44
C GLU A 157 -23.71 -7.77 25.33
N LYS A 158 -22.53 -8.38 25.48
CA LYS A 158 -21.41 -7.77 26.21
C LYS A 158 -21.04 -6.42 25.60
N PHE A 159 -20.76 -6.39 24.30
CA PHE A 159 -20.38 -5.15 23.63
C PHE A 159 -21.51 -4.13 23.63
N ALA A 160 -22.77 -4.55 23.49
CA ALA A 160 -23.90 -3.64 23.58
C ALA A 160 -23.99 -2.98 24.96
N THR A 161 -23.81 -3.76 26.03
CA THR A 161 -23.84 -3.25 27.41
C THR A 161 -22.69 -2.27 27.67
N GLU A 162 -21.46 -2.65 27.32
CA GLU A 162 -20.28 -1.79 27.48
C GLU A 162 -20.44 -0.49 26.67
N THR A 163 -20.93 -0.58 25.44
CA THR A 163 -21.14 0.58 24.55
C THR A 163 -22.22 1.52 25.08
N ARG A 164 -23.36 1.00 25.55
CA ARG A 164 -24.42 1.83 26.17
C ARG A 164 -23.89 2.56 27.40
N GLN A 165 -23.14 1.87 28.27
CA GLN A 165 -22.54 2.49 29.46
C GLN A 165 -21.55 3.61 29.09
N GLN A 166 -20.73 3.41 28.05
CA GLN A 166 -19.80 4.43 27.56
C GLN A 166 -20.53 5.64 26.98
N LEU A 167 -21.56 5.43 26.15
CA LEU A 167 -22.38 6.50 25.60
C LEU A 167 -23.11 7.28 26.70
N GLU A 168 -23.75 6.60 27.66
CA GLU A 168 -24.42 7.25 28.80
C GLU A 168 -23.43 8.05 29.68
N ALA A 169 -22.20 7.57 29.84
CA ALA A 169 -21.15 8.32 30.56
C ALA A 169 -20.71 9.55 29.77
N ALA A 170 -20.55 9.44 28.45
CA ALA A 170 -20.20 10.55 27.58
C ALA A 170 -21.30 11.62 27.56
N GLU A 171 -22.57 11.22 27.49
CA GLU A 171 -23.73 12.11 27.54
C GLU A 171 -23.83 12.87 28.87
N ARG A 172 -23.59 12.18 30.00
CA ARG A 172 -23.53 12.83 31.31
C ARG A 172 -22.40 13.84 31.40
N SER A 173 -21.21 13.46 30.91
CA SER A 173 -20.05 14.36 30.84
C SER A 173 -20.36 15.58 29.97
N TRP A 174 -20.97 15.38 28.81
CA TRP A 174 -21.41 16.46 27.92
C TRP A 174 -22.35 17.43 28.61
N GLY A 175 -23.39 16.93 29.30
CA GLY A 175 -24.33 17.80 30.02
C GLY A 175 -23.65 18.66 31.10
N GLU A 176 -22.62 18.14 31.76
CA GLU A 176 -21.80 18.92 32.69
C GLU A 176 -20.98 20.00 31.97
N GLN A 177 -20.30 19.65 30.88
CA GLN A 177 -19.48 20.60 30.11
C GLN A 177 -20.32 21.69 29.45
N GLU A 178 -21.48 21.34 28.90
CA GLU A 178 -22.43 22.30 28.32
C GLU A 178 -22.88 23.34 29.34
N ARG A 179 -23.16 22.91 30.58
CA ARG A 179 -23.50 23.84 31.67
C ARG A 179 -22.36 24.82 31.98
N LEU A 180 -21.11 24.34 31.99
CA LEU A 180 -19.93 25.18 32.23
C LEU A 180 -19.71 26.17 31.09
N LEU A 181 -19.90 25.73 29.85
CA LEU A 181 -19.82 26.57 28.66
C LEU A 181 -20.88 27.68 28.70
N GLU A 182 -22.14 27.35 29.00
CA GLU A 182 -23.20 28.34 29.16
C GLU A 182 -22.96 29.31 30.33
N GLU A 183 -22.38 28.82 31.43
CA GLU A 183 -22.00 29.68 32.56
C GLU A 183 -20.86 30.64 32.18
N SER A 184 -19.89 30.19 31.37
CA SER A 184 -18.79 31.05 30.87
C SER A 184 -19.27 32.16 29.94
N LYS A 185 -20.33 31.93 29.16
CA LYS A 185 -20.94 32.92 28.25
C LYS A 185 -21.66 34.05 28.98
N ARG A 186 -21.85 33.97 30.31
CA ARG A 186 -22.51 35.01 31.11
C ARG A 186 -21.70 36.30 31.24
N PHE A 187 -20.41 36.27 30.92
CA PHE A 187 -19.63 37.50 30.78
C PHE A 187 -20.15 38.32 29.59
N THR A 188 -20.72 39.49 29.89
CA THR A 188 -21.53 40.28 28.93
C THR A 188 -21.10 41.75 28.84
N PHE A 189 -20.03 42.15 29.53
CA PHE A 189 -19.57 43.54 29.58
C PHE A 189 -19.07 44.02 28.21
N ASP A 190 -19.53 45.18 27.75
CA ASP A 190 -19.48 45.58 26.33
C ASP A 190 -18.86 46.96 26.06
N GLU A 191 -18.11 47.46 27.03
CA GLU A 191 -17.48 48.78 27.00
C GLU A 191 -16.08 48.76 26.37
N GLY A 192 -15.85 49.56 25.33
CA GLY A 192 -14.53 49.73 24.72
C GLY A 192 -13.90 48.38 24.31
N SER A 193 -12.64 48.16 24.66
CA SER A 193 -11.91 46.91 24.37
C SER A 193 -12.49 45.67 25.08
N TRP A 194 -13.32 45.84 26.13
CA TRP A 194 -14.00 44.70 26.77
C TRP A 194 -14.98 44.01 25.83
N ARG A 195 -15.55 44.73 24.86
CA ARG A 195 -16.44 44.15 23.84
C ARG A 195 -15.73 43.05 23.06
N ALA A 196 -14.51 43.31 22.61
CA ALA A 196 -13.71 42.33 21.89
C ALA A 196 -13.41 41.10 22.78
N VAL A 197 -13.07 41.32 24.05
CA VAL A 197 -12.84 40.21 25.00
C VAL A 197 -14.11 39.38 25.21
N ARG A 198 -15.27 40.03 25.41
CA ARG A 198 -16.57 39.38 25.54
C ARG A 198 -16.88 38.51 24.32
N ASP A 199 -16.76 39.07 23.12
CA ASP A 199 -17.04 38.36 21.87
C ASP A 199 -16.13 37.14 21.74
N ARG A 200 -14.84 37.27 22.07
CA ARG A 200 -13.88 36.16 22.05
C ARG A 200 -14.15 35.06 23.09
N VAL A 201 -14.60 35.42 24.30
CA VAL A 201 -15.04 34.43 25.30
C VAL A 201 -16.23 33.63 24.74
N GLN A 202 -17.23 34.30 24.17
CA GLN A 202 -18.42 33.66 23.61
C GLN A 202 -18.09 32.79 22.40
N GLU A 203 -17.26 33.28 21.47
CA GLU A 203 -16.77 32.50 20.31
C GLU A 203 -16.00 31.25 20.75
N THR A 204 -15.12 31.39 21.76
CA THR A 204 -14.34 30.26 22.30
C THR A 204 -15.26 29.21 22.92
N ALA A 205 -16.22 29.63 23.73
CA ALA A 205 -17.22 28.75 24.32
C ALA A 205 -18.05 28.03 23.23
N GLY A 206 -18.49 28.76 22.21
CA GLY A 206 -19.26 28.22 21.09
C GLY A 206 -18.48 27.17 20.29
N ALA A 207 -17.22 27.44 19.96
CA ALA A 207 -16.37 26.51 19.23
C ALA A 207 -16.10 25.21 20.02
N MET A 208 -15.87 25.30 21.35
CA MET A 208 -15.74 24.11 22.19
C MET A 208 -17.04 23.30 22.25
N GLN A 209 -18.19 23.99 22.40
CA GLN A 209 -19.50 23.37 22.40
C GLN A 209 -19.76 22.60 21.11
N GLU A 210 -19.58 23.27 19.97
CA GLU A 210 -19.80 22.69 18.64
C GLU A 210 -18.92 21.46 18.42
N HIS A 211 -17.63 21.55 18.77
CA HIS A 211 -16.69 20.43 18.64
C HIS A 211 -17.15 19.21 19.45
N MET A 212 -17.40 19.40 20.75
CA MET A 212 -17.79 18.31 21.65
C MET A 212 -19.14 17.69 21.26
N GLN A 213 -20.13 18.52 20.92
CA GLN A 213 -21.43 18.06 20.45
C GLN A 213 -21.30 17.22 19.18
N THR A 214 -20.53 17.71 18.21
CA THR A 214 -20.28 16.99 16.95
C THR A 214 -19.62 15.64 17.21
N ARG A 215 -18.56 15.60 18.04
CA ARG A 215 -17.86 14.36 18.38
C ARG A 215 -18.74 13.35 19.13
N LEU A 216 -19.62 13.82 20.01
CA LEU A 216 -20.57 12.95 20.70
C LEU A 216 -21.57 12.34 19.71
N GLU A 217 -22.11 13.13 18.77
CA GLU A 217 -23.07 12.65 17.79
C GLU A 217 -22.45 11.69 16.76
N GLU A 218 -21.23 11.97 16.32
CA GLU A 218 -20.42 11.03 15.51
C GLU A 218 -20.22 9.71 16.26
N SER A 219 -19.90 9.78 17.56
CA SER A 219 -19.73 8.60 18.41
C SER A 219 -21.03 7.82 18.57
N ARG A 220 -22.16 8.47 18.83
CA ARG A 220 -23.49 7.82 18.88
C ARG A 220 -23.81 7.07 17.60
N THR A 221 -23.57 7.70 16.45
CA THR A 221 -23.84 7.11 15.14
C THR A 221 -22.97 5.86 14.93
N ALA A 222 -21.66 5.97 15.18
CA ALA A 222 -20.74 4.86 14.99
C ALA A 222 -20.98 3.71 15.97
N CYS A 223 -21.29 4.02 17.22
CA CYS A 223 -21.57 3.04 18.26
C CYS A 223 -22.99 2.47 18.17
N GLY A 224 -23.89 3.08 17.39
CA GLY A 224 -25.32 2.79 17.39
C GLY A 224 -25.66 1.35 17.01
N LYS A 225 -24.95 0.78 16.02
CA LYS A 225 -25.09 -0.64 15.65
C LYS A 225 -24.63 -1.58 16.76
N LEU A 226 -23.50 -1.27 17.39
CA LEU A 226 -22.94 -2.08 18.45
C LEU A 226 -23.83 -2.06 19.70
N ALA A 227 -24.40 -0.90 20.03
CA ALA A 227 -25.34 -0.71 21.13
C ALA A 227 -26.65 -1.50 20.97
N GLN A 228 -26.96 -2.02 19.77
CA GLN A 228 -28.14 -2.87 19.53
C GLN A 228 -27.92 -4.33 19.95
N GLY A 229 -26.68 -4.78 20.13
CA GLY A 229 -26.37 -6.17 20.53
C GLY A 229 -26.95 -7.19 19.57
N VAL A 230 -27.73 -8.15 20.07
CA VAL A 230 -28.40 -9.16 19.23
C VAL A 230 -29.46 -8.56 18.29
N SER A 231 -29.94 -7.36 18.59
CA SER A 231 -30.91 -6.66 17.73
C SER A 231 -30.24 -5.93 16.56
N ASN A 232 -28.90 -5.92 16.50
CA ASN A 232 -28.19 -5.43 15.32
C ASN A 232 -28.62 -6.28 14.10
N PRO A 233 -29.12 -5.67 13.00
CA PRO A 233 -29.62 -6.42 11.85
C PRO A 233 -28.63 -7.44 11.28
N GLU A 234 -27.34 -7.13 11.29
CA GLU A 234 -26.29 -8.02 10.79
C GLU A 234 -26.10 -9.22 11.73
N VAL A 235 -26.10 -8.99 13.04
CA VAL A 235 -26.01 -10.04 14.07
C VAL A 235 -27.27 -10.90 14.05
N ALA A 236 -28.46 -10.30 14.00
CA ALA A 236 -29.73 -11.03 13.95
C ALA A 236 -29.83 -11.91 12.70
N SER A 237 -29.41 -11.38 11.54
CA SER A 237 -29.32 -12.16 10.31
C SER A 237 -28.33 -13.32 10.43
N ALA A 238 -27.16 -13.08 11.03
CA ALA A 238 -26.16 -14.12 11.25
C ALA A 238 -26.65 -15.21 12.21
N LEU A 239 -27.29 -14.84 13.33
CA LEU A 239 -27.89 -15.78 14.28
C LEU A 239 -28.99 -16.61 13.61
N LYS A 240 -29.81 -16.00 12.74
CA LYS A 240 -30.80 -16.73 11.95
C LYS A 240 -30.14 -17.76 11.01
N MET A 241 -29.04 -17.39 10.35
CA MET A 241 -28.28 -18.33 9.53
C MET A 241 -27.67 -19.44 10.37
N LEU A 242 -27.02 -19.13 11.48
CA LEU A 242 -26.45 -20.13 12.40
C LEU A 242 -27.51 -21.11 12.93
N ASN A 243 -28.73 -20.63 13.15
CA ASN A 243 -29.86 -21.47 13.56
C ASN A 243 -30.42 -22.34 12.42
N ASP A 244 -30.08 -22.05 11.16
CA ASP A 244 -30.49 -22.81 9.97
C ASP A 244 -29.26 -23.46 9.32
N ARG A 245 -28.85 -24.60 9.87
CA ARG A 245 -27.69 -25.36 9.39
C ARG A 245 -27.78 -25.74 7.91
N ASP A 246 -28.99 -26.03 7.41
CA ASP A 246 -29.18 -26.35 6.00
C ASP A 246 -28.95 -25.13 5.11
N LEU A 247 -29.42 -23.96 5.53
CA LEU A 247 -29.13 -22.70 4.84
C LEU A 247 -27.63 -22.36 4.84
N LEU A 248 -26.91 -22.60 5.94
CA LEU A 248 -25.45 -22.43 6.00
C LEU A 248 -24.74 -23.33 5.00
N VAL A 249 -25.05 -24.62 5.04
CA VAL A 249 -24.46 -25.61 4.12
C VAL A 249 -24.76 -25.23 2.67
N LYS A 250 -26.00 -24.84 2.36
CA LYS A 250 -26.41 -24.40 1.03
C LYS A 250 -25.61 -23.17 0.57
N THR A 251 -25.51 -22.14 1.42
CA THR A 251 -24.77 -20.90 1.12
C THR A 251 -23.29 -21.18 0.89
N ALA A 252 -22.69 -22.05 1.70
CA ALA A 252 -21.30 -22.47 1.51
C ALA A 252 -21.10 -23.21 0.19
N LEU A 253 -22.02 -24.11 -0.19
CA LEU A 253 -21.98 -24.84 -1.46
C LEU A 253 -22.14 -23.93 -2.68
N GLU A 254 -23.00 -22.90 -2.61
CA GLU A 254 -23.15 -21.90 -3.67
C GLU A 254 -21.87 -21.08 -3.85
N ARG A 255 -21.24 -20.65 -2.76
CA ARG A 255 -19.94 -19.96 -2.78
C ARG A 255 -18.85 -20.85 -3.40
N ILE A 256 -18.70 -22.08 -2.92
CA ILE A 256 -17.71 -23.04 -3.44
C ILE A 256 -17.93 -23.31 -4.93
N ALA A 257 -19.18 -23.46 -5.37
CA ALA A 257 -19.50 -23.63 -6.79
C ALA A 257 -19.08 -22.39 -7.61
N GLY A 258 -19.38 -21.19 -7.13
CA GLY A 258 -18.96 -19.94 -7.78
C GLY A 258 -17.44 -19.82 -7.90
N ASP A 259 -16.71 -20.13 -6.83
CA ASP A 259 -15.25 -20.10 -6.82
C ASP A 259 -14.63 -21.15 -7.73
N TYR A 260 -15.27 -22.32 -7.85
CA TYR A 260 -14.86 -23.36 -8.78
C TYR A 260 -15.11 -22.97 -10.24
N GLU A 261 -16.22 -22.32 -10.56
CA GLU A 261 -16.46 -21.76 -11.90
C GLU A 261 -15.42 -20.69 -12.27
N ALA A 262 -15.07 -19.81 -11.32
CA ALA A 262 -14.00 -18.84 -11.51
C ALA A 262 -12.64 -19.52 -11.76
N TRP A 263 -12.30 -20.52 -10.95
CA TRP A 263 -11.10 -21.33 -11.15
C TRP A 263 -11.07 -21.99 -12.54
N LYS A 264 -12.18 -22.58 -12.99
CA LYS A 264 -12.27 -23.18 -14.34
C LYS A 264 -12.03 -22.17 -15.45
N LYS A 265 -12.53 -20.94 -15.30
CA LYS A 265 -12.32 -19.86 -16.29
C LYS A 265 -10.86 -19.46 -16.38
N GLU A 266 -10.19 -19.27 -15.24
CA GLU A 266 -8.78 -18.90 -15.17
C GLU A 266 -7.85 -20.01 -15.69
N ARG A 267 -8.16 -21.28 -15.36
CA ARG A 267 -7.39 -22.45 -15.83
C ARG A 267 -7.33 -22.56 -17.36
N ARG A 268 -8.24 -21.93 -18.11
CA ARG A 268 -8.24 -21.96 -19.58
C ARG A 268 -6.92 -21.45 -20.17
N GLU A 269 -6.20 -20.59 -19.47
CA GLU A 269 -4.87 -20.11 -19.89
C GLU A 269 -3.81 -21.22 -19.97
N LEU A 270 -3.98 -22.32 -19.21
CA LEU A 270 -3.09 -23.49 -19.23
C LEU A 270 -3.55 -24.60 -20.19
N LYS A 271 -4.74 -24.47 -20.78
CA LYS A 271 -5.22 -25.45 -21.77
C LYS A 271 -4.49 -25.29 -23.10
N PRO A 272 -4.43 -26.35 -23.94
CA PRO A 272 -4.06 -26.20 -25.34
C PRO A 272 -4.88 -25.05 -25.99
N GLY A 273 -4.21 -24.14 -26.69
CA GLY A 273 -4.82 -22.92 -27.27
C GLY A 273 -5.08 -21.77 -26.29
N GLY A 274 -4.81 -21.94 -24.99
CA GLY A 274 -4.78 -20.85 -24.01
C GLY A 274 -3.63 -19.90 -24.29
N LYS A 275 -3.85 -18.59 -24.13
CA LYS A 275 -2.88 -17.55 -24.53
C LYS A 275 -1.55 -17.73 -23.80
N PHE A 276 -1.56 -17.90 -22.48
CA PHE A 276 -0.32 -18.08 -21.72
C PHE A 276 0.46 -19.33 -22.15
N ARG A 277 -0.23 -20.46 -22.41
CA ARG A 277 0.42 -21.67 -22.91
C ARG A 277 0.99 -21.49 -24.31
N GLN A 278 0.23 -20.86 -25.21
CA GLN A 278 0.65 -20.58 -26.57
C GLN A 278 1.90 -19.70 -26.58
N GLU A 279 1.93 -18.61 -25.81
CA GLU A 279 3.09 -17.72 -25.71
C GLU A 279 4.35 -18.45 -25.25
N ASN A 280 4.22 -19.38 -24.31
CA ASN A 280 5.35 -20.17 -23.82
C ASN A 280 5.79 -21.27 -24.82
N ALA A 281 4.84 -21.87 -25.54
CA ALA A 281 5.15 -22.78 -26.64
C ALA A 281 5.85 -22.04 -27.80
N ASP A 282 5.40 -20.82 -28.13
CA ASP A 282 6.02 -19.97 -29.15
C ASP A 282 7.44 -19.56 -28.75
N LYS A 283 7.71 -19.27 -27.46
CA LYS A 283 9.07 -19.03 -26.96
C LYS A 283 9.98 -20.24 -27.18
N LEU A 284 9.49 -21.44 -26.88
CA LEU A 284 10.25 -22.67 -27.09
C LEU A 284 10.46 -22.94 -28.58
N LEU A 285 9.44 -22.74 -29.42
CA LEU A 285 9.55 -22.83 -30.87
C LEU A 285 10.58 -21.83 -31.40
N GLN A 286 10.54 -20.59 -30.95
CA GLN A 286 11.50 -19.56 -31.30
C GLN A 286 12.92 -19.97 -30.89
N ALA A 287 13.12 -20.63 -29.74
CA ALA A 287 14.44 -21.12 -29.33
C ALA A 287 15.03 -22.16 -30.29
N PHE A 288 14.18 -22.97 -30.94
CA PHE A 288 14.58 -23.88 -32.03
C PHE A 288 14.91 -23.15 -33.33
N CYS A 289 14.25 -22.03 -33.62
CA CYS A 289 14.31 -21.35 -34.91
C CYS A 289 15.29 -20.15 -34.94
N ASP A 290 15.59 -19.55 -33.79
CA ASP A 290 16.59 -18.49 -33.60
C ASP A 290 17.99 -19.07 -33.32
N GLN A 291 19.06 -18.35 -33.70
CA GLN A 291 20.36 -18.96 -34.00
C GLN A 291 21.43 -19.04 -32.90
N ASP A 292 22.15 -20.17 -32.94
CA ASP A 292 23.61 -20.44 -33.05
C ASP A 292 23.69 -21.95 -32.81
N GLU A 293 24.21 -22.72 -33.76
CA GLU A 293 24.24 -24.19 -33.70
C GLU A 293 25.07 -24.69 -32.51
N TYR A 294 26.16 -23.99 -32.20
CA TYR A 294 27.06 -24.37 -31.10
C TYR A 294 26.41 -24.27 -29.72
N GLN A 295 25.33 -23.50 -29.58
CA GLN A 295 24.59 -23.32 -28.32
C GLN A 295 23.12 -23.75 -28.41
N LEU A 296 22.72 -24.38 -29.51
CA LEU A 296 21.32 -24.70 -29.78
C LEU A 296 20.73 -25.63 -28.72
N ALA A 297 21.41 -26.74 -28.41
CA ALA A 297 20.94 -27.69 -27.39
C ALA A 297 20.82 -27.03 -26.02
N ASP A 298 21.86 -26.32 -25.58
CA ASP A 298 21.86 -25.63 -24.28
C ASP A 298 20.77 -24.56 -24.21
N ARG A 299 20.59 -23.75 -25.27
CA ARG A 299 19.56 -22.71 -25.31
C ARG A 299 18.16 -23.30 -25.28
N VAL A 300 17.86 -24.28 -26.14
CA VAL A 300 16.56 -24.95 -26.19
C VAL A 300 16.25 -25.59 -24.84
N GLN A 301 17.22 -26.28 -24.22
CA GLN A 301 17.03 -26.87 -22.89
C GLN A 301 16.82 -25.80 -21.81
N ARG A 302 17.56 -24.68 -21.83
CA ARG A 302 17.34 -23.56 -20.90
C ARG A 302 15.95 -22.96 -21.04
N VAL A 303 15.52 -22.69 -22.28
CA VAL A 303 14.18 -22.13 -22.54
C VAL A 303 13.09 -23.14 -22.18
N ALA A 304 13.29 -24.43 -22.44
CA ALA A 304 12.37 -25.47 -22.03
C ALA A 304 12.23 -25.51 -20.49
N ASP A 305 13.33 -25.42 -19.74
CA ASP A 305 13.29 -25.37 -18.28
C ASP A 305 12.63 -24.09 -17.74
N GLU A 306 12.90 -22.93 -18.37
CA GLU A 306 12.27 -21.65 -18.03
C GLU A 306 10.75 -21.73 -18.22
N VAL A 307 10.31 -22.23 -19.37
CA VAL A 307 8.90 -22.43 -19.68
C VAL A 307 8.26 -23.41 -18.71
N ALA A 308 8.89 -24.55 -18.46
CA ALA A 308 8.41 -25.55 -17.52
C ALA A 308 8.29 -24.97 -16.10
N SER A 309 9.24 -24.14 -15.67
CA SER A 309 9.18 -23.45 -14.39
C SER A 309 8.03 -22.43 -14.33
N ALA A 310 7.88 -21.59 -15.35
CA ALA A 310 6.83 -20.58 -15.40
C ALA A 310 5.43 -21.21 -15.39
N MET A 311 5.22 -22.23 -16.22
CA MET A 311 3.95 -22.95 -16.30
C MET A 311 3.71 -23.82 -15.06
N GLY A 312 4.74 -24.48 -14.52
CA GLY A 312 4.66 -25.27 -13.29
C GLY A 312 4.30 -24.44 -12.06
N ASN A 313 4.80 -23.20 -11.97
CA ASN A 313 4.39 -22.27 -10.92
C ASN A 313 2.90 -21.92 -11.00
N LEU A 314 2.40 -21.61 -12.20
CA LEU A 314 0.98 -21.30 -12.39
C LEU A 314 0.10 -22.53 -12.12
N GLN A 315 0.52 -23.72 -12.57
CA GLN A 315 -0.15 -24.98 -12.27
C GLN A 315 -0.25 -25.22 -10.76
N ARG A 316 0.84 -25.03 -10.01
CA ARG A 316 0.87 -25.16 -8.55
C ARG A 316 -0.13 -24.22 -7.88
N LEU A 317 -0.20 -22.96 -8.29
CA LEU A 317 -1.17 -21.99 -7.76
C LEU A 317 -2.61 -22.47 -7.95
N TYR A 318 -2.93 -23.05 -9.12
CA TYR A 318 -4.26 -23.60 -9.37
C TYR A 318 -4.54 -24.87 -8.57
N LEU A 319 -3.56 -25.75 -8.38
CA LEU A 319 -3.69 -26.93 -7.52
C LEU A 319 -3.93 -26.52 -6.07
N GLU A 320 -3.17 -25.56 -5.54
CA GLU A 320 -3.35 -25.02 -4.18
C GLU A 320 -4.73 -24.37 -3.99
N ARG A 321 -5.24 -23.63 -4.99
CA ARG A 321 -6.59 -23.07 -4.94
C ARG A 321 -7.66 -24.16 -4.96
N LEU A 322 -7.52 -25.18 -5.79
CA LEU A 322 -8.47 -26.29 -5.86
C LEU A 322 -8.45 -27.14 -4.58
N GLN A 323 -7.26 -27.33 -3.97
CA GLN A 323 -7.11 -27.99 -2.68
C GLN A 323 -7.87 -27.23 -1.58
N ARG A 324 -7.77 -25.89 -1.55
CA ARG A 324 -8.57 -25.06 -0.62
C ARG A 324 -10.07 -25.25 -0.81
N LEU A 325 -10.57 -25.32 -2.05
CA LEU A 325 -11.99 -25.60 -2.31
C LEU A 325 -12.42 -27.00 -1.83
N LEU A 326 -11.54 -28.00 -1.98
CA LEU A 326 -11.77 -29.33 -1.44
C LEU A 326 -11.79 -29.33 0.09
N ASP A 327 -10.98 -28.50 0.75
CA ASP A 327 -10.98 -28.34 2.20
C ASP A 327 -12.23 -27.60 2.69
N ASP A 328 -12.70 -26.57 1.97
CA ASP A 328 -13.99 -25.92 2.22
C ASP A 328 -15.18 -26.89 2.11
N LEU A 329 -15.13 -27.83 1.15
CA LEU A 329 -16.15 -28.89 1.04
C LEU A 329 -16.15 -29.85 2.23
N LYS A 330 -15.01 -30.10 2.87
CA LYS A 330 -14.95 -30.95 4.07
C LYS A 330 -15.73 -30.34 5.23
N ALA A 331 -15.71 -29.01 5.36
CA ALA A 331 -16.43 -28.28 6.42
C ALA A 331 -17.96 -28.40 6.32
N VAL A 332 -18.50 -28.85 5.19
CA VAL A 332 -19.94 -29.07 4.96
C VAL A 332 -20.30 -30.54 4.73
N GLU A 333 -19.33 -31.45 4.76
CA GLU A 333 -19.51 -32.88 4.44
C GLU A 333 -20.37 -33.63 5.48
N SER A 334 -20.41 -33.12 6.71
CA SER A 334 -21.20 -33.64 7.82
C SER A 334 -22.71 -33.40 7.70
N THR A 335 -23.17 -32.67 6.67
CA THR A 335 -24.59 -32.38 6.48
C THR A 335 -25.46 -33.64 6.46
N LYS A 336 -26.58 -33.60 7.19
CA LYS A 336 -27.54 -34.71 7.29
C LYS A 336 -28.60 -34.68 6.19
N THR A 337 -28.71 -33.56 5.46
CA THR A 337 -29.74 -33.34 4.45
C THR A 337 -29.37 -34.07 3.16
N PRO A 338 -30.17 -35.05 2.70
CA PRO A 338 -29.79 -35.91 1.57
C PRO A 338 -29.47 -35.16 0.28
N ALA A 339 -30.24 -34.12 -0.05
CA ALA A 339 -30.01 -33.29 -1.24
C ALA A 339 -28.67 -32.54 -1.17
N LEU A 340 -28.37 -31.92 -0.03
CA LEU A 340 -27.11 -31.20 0.19
C LEU A 340 -25.92 -32.17 0.22
N LYS A 341 -26.07 -33.34 0.83
CA LYS A 341 -25.04 -34.38 0.84
C LYS A 341 -24.71 -34.89 -0.58
N ALA A 342 -25.73 -35.03 -1.43
CA ALA A 342 -25.54 -35.40 -2.83
C ALA A 342 -24.79 -34.29 -3.61
N GLU A 343 -25.09 -33.03 -3.32
CA GLU A 343 -24.39 -31.86 -3.88
C GLU A 343 -22.91 -31.83 -3.48
N VAL A 344 -22.61 -31.91 -2.18
CA VAL A 344 -21.22 -32.00 -1.66
C VAL A 344 -20.46 -33.11 -2.37
N SER A 345 -21.07 -34.31 -2.44
CA SER A 345 -20.46 -35.47 -3.08
C SER A 345 -20.19 -35.25 -4.57
N ARG A 346 -21.09 -34.55 -5.28
CA ARG A 346 -20.92 -34.21 -6.70
C ARG A 346 -19.76 -33.24 -6.90
N GLN A 347 -19.74 -32.14 -6.14
CA GLN A 347 -18.67 -31.14 -6.24
C GLN A 347 -17.31 -31.72 -5.87
N LYS A 348 -17.23 -32.49 -4.77
CA LYS A 348 -16.01 -33.19 -4.35
C LYS A 348 -15.46 -34.09 -5.44
N ARG A 349 -16.30 -34.93 -6.06
CA ARG A 349 -15.89 -35.78 -7.19
C ARG A 349 -15.34 -34.96 -8.36
N ASN A 350 -16.05 -33.90 -8.76
CA ASN A 350 -15.64 -33.06 -9.89
C ASN A 350 -14.30 -32.36 -9.63
N MET A 351 -14.14 -31.78 -8.43
CA MET A 351 -12.92 -31.07 -8.03
C MET A 351 -11.75 -32.04 -7.85
N SER A 352 -11.94 -33.20 -7.22
CA SER A 352 -10.88 -34.21 -7.10
C SER A 352 -10.44 -34.76 -8.45
N ALA A 353 -11.37 -34.98 -9.38
CA ALA A 353 -11.04 -35.36 -10.75
C ALA A 353 -10.23 -34.26 -11.45
N ALA A 354 -10.66 -33.00 -11.34
CA ALA A 354 -9.95 -31.87 -11.91
C ALA A 354 -8.54 -31.68 -11.31
N TYR A 355 -8.39 -31.91 -10.00
CA TYR A 355 -7.10 -31.88 -9.31
C TYR A 355 -6.16 -32.92 -9.89
N LYS A 356 -6.60 -34.19 -9.92
CA LYS A 356 -5.80 -35.30 -10.43
C LYS A 356 -5.38 -35.07 -11.88
N ARG A 357 -6.29 -34.62 -12.73
CA ARG A 357 -5.98 -34.33 -14.14
C ARG A 357 -4.97 -33.19 -14.29
N LEU A 358 -5.14 -32.12 -13.50
CA LEU A 358 -4.19 -31.00 -13.53
C LEU A 358 -2.81 -31.43 -13.02
N GLU A 359 -2.75 -32.26 -11.98
CA GLU A 359 -1.50 -32.84 -11.46
C GLU A 359 -0.82 -33.73 -12.51
N GLU A 360 -1.56 -34.64 -13.15
CA GLU A 360 -1.07 -35.50 -14.23
C GLU A 360 -0.57 -34.70 -15.44
N ALA A 361 -1.26 -33.62 -15.81
CA ALA A 361 -0.85 -32.72 -16.89
C ALA A 361 0.52 -32.06 -16.63
N GLY A 362 0.92 -31.89 -15.36
CA GLY A 362 2.26 -31.41 -14.98
C GLY A 362 3.41 -32.29 -15.46
N ASN A 363 3.11 -33.55 -15.72
CA ASN A 363 4.09 -34.54 -16.16
C ASN A 363 4.04 -34.78 -17.67
N LEU A 364 3.44 -33.88 -18.46
CA LEU A 364 3.22 -34.05 -19.90
C LEU A 364 3.62 -32.79 -20.70
N GLY A 365 3.86 -32.97 -22.00
CA GLY A 365 4.13 -31.89 -22.95
C GLY A 365 5.25 -30.94 -22.52
N ILE A 366 5.02 -29.64 -22.73
CA ILE A 366 6.00 -28.58 -22.46
C ILE A 366 6.38 -28.42 -20.98
N LEU A 367 5.55 -28.92 -20.05
CA LEU A 367 5.82 -28.89 -18.60
C LEU A 367 6.97 -29.82 -18.18
N ARG A 368 7.40 -30.74 -19.05
CA ARG A 368 8.59 -31.59 -18.80
C ARG A 368 9.92 -30.85 -18.93
N GLY A 369 9.92 -29.62 -19.45
CA GLY A 369 11.13 -28.85 -19.71
C GLY A 369 12.14 -29.62 -20.56
N ARG A 370 13.41 -29.67 -20.15
CA ARG A 370 14.45 -30.46 -20.86
C ARG A 370 14.16 -31.95 -20.99
N ASN A 371 13.28 -32.51 -20.17
CA ASN A 371 12.89 -33.93 -20.24
C ASN A 371 11.74 -34.18 -21.22
N ASN A 372 11.30 -33.17 -21.97
CA ASN A 372 10.28 -33.34 -23.00
C ASN A 372 10.82 -34.22 -24.14
N PRO A 373 10.21 -35.40 -24.41
CA PRO A 373 10.70 -36.32 -25.45
C PRO A 373 10.66 -35.71 -26.85
N MET A 374 9.70 -34.83 -27.13
CA MET A 374 9.61 -34.15 -28.42
C MET A 374 10.75 -33.16 -28.60
N VAL A 375 11.06 -32.37 -27.56
CA VAL A 375 12.20 -31.45 -27.56
C VAL A 375 13.49 -32.22 -27.85
N ASN A 376 13.72 -33.33 -27.16
CA ASN A 376 14.90 -34.16 -27.35
C ASN A 376 14.94 -34.81 -28.75
N MET A 377 13.81 -35.32 -29.25
CA MET A 377 13.71 -35.85 -30.60
C MET A 377 14.09 -34.82 -31.67
N TYR A 378 13.61 -33.58 -31.55
CA TYR A 378 13.94 -32.50 -32.48
C TYR A 378 15.42 -32.14 -32.41
N LEU A 379 15.99 -31.99 -31.21
CA LEU A 379 17.43 -31.79 -31.00
C LEU A 379 18.26 -32.90 -31.69
N GLU A 380 17.91 -34.16 -31.47
CA GLU A 380 18.60 -35.30 -32.10
C GLU A 380 18.48 -35.31 -33.63
N ASN A 381 17.30 -34.97 -34.18
CA ASN A 381 17.07 -34.94 -35.62
C ASN A 381 17.93 -33.87 -36.31
N GLY A 382 18.13 -32.71 -35.68
CA GLY A 382 19.05 -31.68 -36.18
C GLY A 382 20.48 -32.15 -36.27
N ASN A 383 20.98 -32.74 -35.19
CA ASN A 383 22.33 -33.29 -35.14
C ASN A 383 22.53 -34.36 -36.22
N LYS A 384 21.53 -35.25 -36.42
CA LYS A 384 21.56 -36.27 -37.47
C LYS A 384 21.58 -35.66 -38.87
N LYS A 385 20.78 -34.62 -39.15
CA LYS A 385 20.76 -33.93 -40.45
C LYS A 385 22.07 -33.19 -40.74
N HIS A 386 22.64 -32.53 -39.74
CA HIS A 386 23.96 -31.88 -39.88
C HIS A 386 25.03 -32.93 -40.23
N LEU A 387 25.13 -34.00 -39.44
CA LEU A 387 26.10 -35.07 -39.66
C LEU A 387 25.91 -35.78 -41.00
N ALA A 388 24.66 -35.98 -41.44
CA ALA A 388 24.38 -36.59 -42.74
C ALA A 388 24.93 -35.74 -43.91
N LEU A 389 24.90 -34.42 -43.79
CA LEU A 389 25.49 -33.51 -44.79
C LEU A 389 27.03 -33.50 -44.72
N GLN A 390 27.64 -33.80 -43.57
CA GLN A 390 29.08 -33.95 -43.39
C GLN A 390 29.63 -35.30 -43.90
N THR A 391 28.81 -36.36 -43.94
CA THR A 391 29.27 -37.75 -44.21
C THR A 391 29.93 -37.93 -45.60
N GLY A 392 29.67 -37.04 -46.55
CA GLY A 392 30.29 -37.05 -47.88
C GLY A 392 31.58 -36.25 -48.02
N CYS A 393 32.08 -35.66 -46.93
CA CYS A 393 33.17 -34.70 -46.98
C CYS A 393 34.54 -35.35 -47.01
N THR A 394 35.50 -34.74 -47.73
CA THR A 394 36.91 -35.19 -47.69
C THR A 394 37.53 -34.96 -46.31
N ALA A 395 37.17 -33.85 -45.66
CA ALA A 395 37.42 -33.62 -44.24
C ALA A 395 36.17 -32.98 -43.61
N MET A 396 35.81 -33.47 -42.42
CA MET A 396 34.72 -32.93 -41.60
C MET A 396 35.33 -32.13 -40.44
N GLU A 397 34.63 -31.08 -40.02
CA GLU A 397 35.00 -30.30 -38.82
C GLU A 397 36.47 -29.83 -38.85
N TYR A 398 36.90 -29.34 -40.00
CA TYR A 398 38.29 -29.04 -40.30
C TYR A 398 38.73 -27.73 -39.64
N GLU A 399 39.71 -27.80 -38.74
CA GLU A 399 40.19 -26.63 -38.00
C GLU A 399 41.18 -25.79 -38.82
N ILE A 400 40.95 -24.48 -38.83
CA ILE A 400 41.86 -23.47 -39.36
C ILE A 400 42.05 -22.33 -38.35
N PRO A 401 43.12 -21.52 -38.47
CA PRO A 401 43.21 -20.26 -37.73
C PRO A 401 41.95 -19.41 -37.91
N GLY A 402 41.21 -19.11 -36.83
CA GLY A 402 39.95 -18.35 -36.91
C GLY A 402 38.68 -19.20 -36.93
N GLY A 403 38.76 -20.53 -36.85
CA GLY A 403 37.64 -21.40 -36.50
C GLY A 403 37.59 -22.72 -37.26
N ARG A 404 36.46 -23.42 -37.16
CA ARG A 404 36.23 -24.74 -37.75
C ARG A 404 35.35 -24.62 -39.00
N ILE A 405 35.68 -25.39 -40.04
CA ILE A 405 34.89 -25.53 -41.26
C ILE A 405 34.10 -26.82 -41.17
N ASP A 406 32.78 -26.76 -41.36
CA ASP A 406 31.93 -27.96 -41.22
C ASP A 406 32.32 -29.06 -42.22
N CYS A 407 32.64 -28.71 -43.46
CA CYS A 407 32.99 -29.67 -44.50
C CYS A 407 33.93 -29.10 -45.58
N VAL A 408 34.96 -29.88 -45.94
CA VAL A 408 35.85 -29.61 -47.07
C VAL A 408 35.79 -30.78 -48.05
N ASN A 409 35.48 -30.50 -49.32
CA ASN A 409 35.64 -31.44 -50.42
C ASN A 409 36.84 -31.07 -51.28
N ILE A 410 37.64 -32.06 -51.66
CA ILE A 410 38.82 -31.85 -52.49
C ILE A 410 38.63 -32.57 -53.81
N SER A 411 38.88 -31.86 -54.90
CA SER A 411 38.99 -32.37 -56.25
C SER A 411 40.32 -31.89 -56.84
N ASP A 412 40.81 -32.53 -57.90
CA ASP A 412 42.16 -32.28 -58.42
C ASP A 412 42.42 -30.79 -58.77
N GLY A 413 43.11 -30.08 -57.85
CA GLY A 413 43.43 -28.66 -57.96
C GLY A 413 42.28 -27.69 -57.67
N SER A 414 41.21 -28.13 -57.01
CA SER A 414 40.09 -27.28 -56.58
C SER A 414 39.38 -27.85 -55.35
N CYS A 415 38.94 -26.98 -54.43
CA CYS A 415 38.21 -27.41 -53.24
C CYS A 415 36.85 -26.74 -53.11
N GLU A 416 36.00 -27.35 -52.30
CA GLU A 416 34.73 -26.78 -51.88
C GLU A 416 34.72 -26.68 -50.36
N VAL A 417 34.56 -25.47 -49.85
CA VAL A 417 34.38 -25.17 -48.42
C VAL A 417 32.90 -24.98 -48.17
N ILE A 418 32.34 -25.83 -47.32
CA ILE A 418 30.92 -25.89 -47.03
C ILE A 418 30.71 -25.60 -45.55
N GLU A 419 29.92 -24.57 -45.27
CA GLU A 419 29.31 -24.39 -43.94
C GLU A 419 27.89 -24.99 -44.00
N ILE A 420 27.54 -25.81 -43.02
CA ILE A 420 26.25 -26.48 -42.93
C ILE A 420 25.46 -25.79 -41.81
N LYS A 421 24.27 -25.29 -42.14
CA LYS A 421 23.46 -24.49 -41.20
C LYS A 421 21.98 -24.87 -41.24
N PRO A 422 21.22 -24.68 -40.15
CA PRO A 422 19.78 -24.81 -40.22
C PRO A 422 19.18 -23.77 -41.19
N ASN A 423 18.13 -24.15 -41.91
CA ASN A 423 17.41 -23.28 -42.84
C ASN A 423 16.49 -22.29 -42.10
N SER A 424 17.08 -21.31 -41.41
CA SER A 424 16.37 -20.19 -40.78
C SER A 424 16.92 -18.84 -41.26
N PRO A 425 16.21 -17.71 -41.08
CA PRO A 425 16.68 -16.39 -41.52
C PRO A 425 18.05 -16.04 -40.92
N THR A 426 18.19 -16.25 -39.62
CA THR A 426 19.48 -16.14 -38.94
C THR A 426 20.42 -17.23 -39.46
N GLY A 427 19.93 -18.48 -39.55
CA GLY A 427 20.54 -19.66 -40.21
C GLY A 427 21.47 -19.30 -41.36
N ARG A 428 20.85 -18.61 -42.31
CA ARG A 428 21.43 -18.12 -43.56
C ARG A 428 22.47 -17.04 -43.33
N SER A 429 22.14 -16.01 -42.56
CA SER A 429 23.04 -14.89 -42.26
C SER A 429 24.36 -15.34 -41.64
N ALA A 430 24.33 -16.20 -40.60
CA ALA A 430 25.59 -16.63 -39.96
C ALA A 430 26.41 -17.57 -40.85
N GLY A 431 25.77 -18.40 -41.68
CA GLY A 431 26.49 -19.22 -42.64
C GLY A 431 27.22 -18.38 -43.69
N GLU A 432 26.57 -17.32 -44.19
CA GLU A 432 27.16 -16.37 -45.14
C GLU A 432 28.34 -15.59 -44.51
N GLU A 433 28.17 -15.13 -43.27
CA GLU A 433 29.22 -14.44 -42.50
C GLU A 433 30.42 -15.36 -42.24
N GLN A 434 30.19 -16.60 -41.80
CA GLN A 434 31.24 -17.58 -41.57
C GLN A 434 32.02 -17.85 -42.85
N ILE A 435 31.34 -18.06 -43.99
CA ILE A 435 32.02 -18.24 -45.27
C ILE A 435 32.88 -17.03 -45.65
N ALA A 436 32.38 -15.81 -45.50
CA ALA A 436 33.14 -14.61 -45.80
C ALA A 436 34.41 -14.52 -44.92
N GLN A 437 34.29 -14.90 -43.64
CA GLN A 437 35.42 -15.01 -42.73
C GLN A 437 36.41 -16.10 -43.15
N ARG A 438 35.94 -17.32 -43.46
CA ARG A 438 36.78 -18.44 -43.91
C ARG A 438 37.54 -18.09 -45.18
N LYS A 439 36.89 -17.43 -46.13
CA LYS A 439 37.51 -16.93 -47.36
C LYS A 439 38.69 -16.01 -47.06
N THR A 440 38.44 -14.99 -46.25
CA THR A 440 39.46 -14.00 -45.86
C THR A 440 40.66 -14.66 -45.18
N VAL A 441 40.42 -15.60 -44.25
CA VAL A 441 41.49 -16.34 -43.57
C VAL A 441 42.31 -17.18 -44.54
N LEU A 442 41.66 -17.99 -45.37
CA LEU A 442 42.34 -18.92 -46.26
C LEU A 442 43.15 -18.20 -47.34
N GLU A 443 42.65 -17.09 -47.87
CA GLU A 443 43.40 -16.24 -48.81
C GLU A 443 44.65 -15.62 -48.16
N LYS A 444 44.53 -15.18 -46.90
CA LYS A 444 45.67 -14.67 -46.13
C LYS A 444 46.73 -15.75 -45.88
N LEU A 445 46.29 -16.94 -45.46
CA LEU A 445 47.19 -18.09 -45.26
C LEU A 445 47.88 -18.50 -46.56
N ASN A 446 47.17 -18.45 -47.70
CA ASN A 446 47.78 -18.73 -49.01
C ASN A 446 48.86 -17.70 -49.36
N THR A 447 48.57 -16.41 -49.18
CA THR A 447 49.52 -15.32 -49.47
C THR A 447 50.80 -15.42 -48.62
N ASN A 448 50.66 -15.88 -47.38
CA ASN A 448 51.79 -16.07 -46.46
C ASN A 448 52.52 -17.41 -46.62
N ASN A 449 52.05 -18.31 -47.52
CA ASN A 449 52.52 -19.68 -47.63
C ASN A 449 52.36 -20.50 -46.31
N GLU A 450 51.30 -20.20 -45.56
CA GLU A 450 50.94 -20.80 -44.26
C GLU A 450 49.69 -21.70 -44.36
N LEU A 451 49.27 -22.06 -45.58
CA LEU A 451 48.12 -22.96 -45.74
C LEU A 451 48.37 -24.31 -45.06
N PRO A 452 47.37 -24.84 -44.34
CA PRO A 452 47.41 -26.22 -43.86
C PRO A 452 47.56 -27.24 -45.01
N GLU A 453 48.20 -28.38 -44.75
CA GLU A 453 48.53 -29.41 -45.75
C GLU A 453 47.34 -29.83 -46.62
N LEU A 454 46.16 -29.97 -46.02
CA LEU A 454 44.95 -30.34 -46.75
C LEU A 454 44.56 -29.26 -47.78
N MET A 455 44.66 -27.99 -47.39
CA MET A 455 44.26 -26.85 -48.21
C MET A 455 45.27 -26.50 -49.29
N LYS A 456 46.54 -26.93 -49.17
CA LYS A 456 47.53 -26.81 -50.25
C LYS A 456 47.10 -27.54 -51.52
N ARG A 457 46.29 -28.61 -51.39
CA ARG A 457 45.73 -29.37 -52.53
C ARG A 457 44.70 -28.56 -53.34
N CYS A 458 44.24 -27.44 -52.80
CA CYS A 458 43.32 -26.52 -53.44
C CYS A 458 44.04 -25.46 -54.29
N VAL A 459 45.38 -25.43 -54.29
CA VAL A 459 46.16 -24.44 -55.04
C VAL A 459 46.49 -24.99 -56.43
N LYS A 460 46.14 -24.22 -57.47
CA LYS A 460 46.47 -24.53 -58.87
C LYS A 460 47.06 -23.28 -59.52
N ASP A 461 48.20 -23.44 -60.19
CA ASP A 461 48.92 -22.35 -60.85
C ASP A 461 49.21 -21.16 -59.91
N GLY A 462 49.52 -21.46 -58.63
CA GLY A 462 49.80 -20.47 -57.59
C GLY A 462 48.57 -19.77 -56.99
N SER A 463 47.37 -20.07 -57.48
CA SER A 463 46.11 -19.46 -57.02
C SER A 463 45.26 -20.44 -56.21
N LEU A 464 44.65 -19.95 -55.13
CA LEU A 464 43.74 -20.74 -54.30
C LEU A 464 42.39 -20.90 -55.01
N ASN A 465 42.05 -22.13 -55.39
CA ASN A 465 40.82 -22.44 -56.12
C ASN A 465 39.80 -23.08 -55.17
N ILE A 466 39.00 -22.23 -54.52
CA ILE A 466 37.96 -22.67 -53.56
C ILE A 466 36.60 -22.13 -53.97
N ARG A 467 35.61 -23.03 -54.05
CA ARG A 467 34.19 -22.69 -54.05
C ARG A 467 33.69 -22.67 -52.62
N TYR A 468 33.10 -21.55 -52.20
CA TYR A 468 32.45 -21.45 -50.90
C TYR A 468 30.94 -21.59 -51.06
N GLN A 469 30.30 -22.39 -50.21
CA GLN A 469 28.84 -22.52 -50.20
C GLN A 469 28.28 -22.80 -48.80
N VAL A 470 27.08 -22.28 -48.53
CA VAL A 470 26.32 -22.69 -47.35
C VAL A 470 25.34 -23.76 -47.78
N LYS A 471 25.30 -24.90 -47.08
CA LYS A 471 24.23 -25.90 -47.23
C LYS A 471 23.25 -25.78 -46.08
N TYR A 472 21.97 -25.85 -46.40
CA TYR A 472 20.91 -25.71 -45.40
C TYR A 472 20.17 -27.03 -45.17
N TYR A 473 19.81 -27.31 -43.92
CA TYR A 473 18.90 -28.40 -43.56
C TYR A 473 17.66 -27.89 -42.82
N GLU A 474 16.52 -28.53 -43.05
CA GLU A 474 15.28 -28.20 -42.35
C GLU A 474 15.35 -28.68 -40.90
N TYR A 475 15.15 -27.77 -39.96
CA TYR A 475 15.32 -28.03 -38.52
C TYR A 475 14.21 -27.43 -37.64
N CYS A 476 13.76 -26.23 -37.96
CA CYS A 476 12.70 -25.53 -37.22
C CYS A 476 11.38 -26.36 -37.28
N PRO A 477 10.75 -26.68 -36.13
CA PRO A 477 9.46 -27.35 -36.10
C PRO A 477 8.40 -26.53 -36.85
N VAL A 478 7.42 -27.19 -37.46
CA VAL A 478 6.40 -26.52 -38.30
C VAL A 478 5.26 -25.86 -37.51
N GLY A 479 5.20 -26.08 -36.20
CA GLY A 479 4.20 -25.48 -35.30
C GLY A 479 4.32 -25.95 -33.86
N THR A 480 3.56 -25.34 -32.95
CA THR A 480 3.59 -25.65 -31.50
C THR A 480 3.10 -27.05 -31.17
N GLU A 481 2.20 -27.61 -31.98
CA GLU A 481 1.74 -29.00 -31.90
C GLU A 481 2.88 -30.02 -32.08
N SER A 482 3.99 -29.61 -32.70
CA SER A 482 5.18 -30.44 -32.85
C SER A 482 5.98 -30.57 -31.55
N ILE A 483 5.86 -29.63 -30.62
CA ILE A 483 6.67 -29.56 -29.39
C ILE A 483 5.85 -29.72 -28.11
N ASP A 484 4.54 -29.45 -28.17
CA ASP A 484 3.61 -29.57 -27.06
C ASP A 484 2.53 -30.63 -27.35
N VAL A 485 2.86 -31.89 -27.08
CA VAL A 485 1.93 -33.02 -27.26
C VAL A 485 1.07 -33.16 -26.02
N LEU A 486 -0.06 -32.45 -26.00
CA LEU A 486 -1.24 -32.89 -25.29
C LEU A 486 -2.34 -33.13 -26.32
N THR A 487 -2.59 -34.41 -26.59
CA THR A 487 -3.77 -34.84 -27.31
C THR A 487 -4.90 -34.99 -26.30
N GLU A 488 -5.95 -34.20 -26.50
CA GLU A 488 -7.23 -34.19 -25.80
C GLU A 488 -7.39 -33.21 -24.63
N ASP A 489 -8.49 -32.48 -24.73
CA ASP A 489 -9.01 -31.57 -23.74
C ASP A 489 -9.37 -32.40 -22.51
N ALA A 490 -8.64 -32.28 -21.41
CA ALA A 490 -8.87 -33.08 -20.18
C ALA A 490 -10.23 -32.81 -19.49
N ASP A 491 -11.13 -32.07 -20.15
CA ASP A 491 -12.46 -31.73 -19.67
C ASP A 491 -13.59 -32.31 -20.55
N GLU A 492 -13.30 -33.01 -21.66
CA GLU A 492 -14.26 -33.88 -22.37
C GLU A 492 -14.26 -35.32 -21.81
#